data_AF-A0A9D4GVJ5-F1
#
_entry.id   AF-A0A9D4GVJ5-F1
#
_cell.length_a   1.000
_cell.length_b   1.000
_cell.length_c   1.000
_cell.angle_alpha   90.00
_cell.angle_beta   90.00
_cell.angle_gamma   90.00
#
_symmetry.space_group_name_H-M   'P 1'
#
loop_
_entity.id
_entity.type
_entity.pdbx_description
1 polymer ?
#
loop_
_entity_poly.entity_id
_entity_poly.type
_entity_poly.pdbx_seq_one_letter_code
_entity_poly.pdbx_strand_id
1 'polypeptide(L)'
;MTTVYQNTRKLKGDYGQHNDLPVRAEDGTHVTVEEEKLKRWKQHFESILNRPDPPTLADIPEAEEDLDINRQHHCNGSHCSHPY
;
A
#
# COMPACT_ATOMS: atom_id res chain seq x y z
N MET A 1 1.52 29.55 -11.22
CA MET A 1 1.44 28.10 -11.49
C MET A 1 2.28 27.37 -10.45
N THR A 2 1.68 26.87 -9.37
CA THR A 2 2.37 25.97 -8.44
C THR A 2 2.40 24.56 -9.03
N THR A 3 3.53 23.88 -8.95
CA THR A 3 3.70 22.55 -9.52
C THR A 3 3.10 21.46 -8.61
N VAL A 4 2.82 20.29 -9.17
CA VAL A 4 2.40 19.10 -8.40
C VAL A 4 3.37 18.82 -7.25
N TYR A 5 4.68 18.97 -7.49
CA TYR A 5 5.71 18.82 -6.45
C TYR A 5 5.54 19.82 -5.30
N GLN A 6 5.30 21.10 -5.59
CA GLN A 6 5.13 22.12 -4.56
C GLN A 6 3.84 21.90 -3.75
N ASN A 7 2.76 21.48 -4.41
CA ASN A 7 1.50 21.15 -3.73
C ASN A 7 1.68 19.91 -2.85
N THR A 8 2.30 18.86 -3.36
CA THR A 8 2.60 17.62 -2.62
C THR A 8 3.50 17.92 -1.41
N ARG A 9 4.53 18.76 -1.58
CA ARG A 9 5.43 19.16 -0.49
C ARG A 9 4.72 19.97 0.60
N LYS A 10 3.78 20.84 0.23
CA LYS A 10 2.97 21.61 1.19
C LYS A 10 1.97 20.71 1.94
N LEU A 11 1.30 19.81 1.22
CA LEU A 11 0.32 18.88 1.82
C LEU A 11 0.99 17.83 2.72
N LYS A 12 2.21 17.40 2.39
CA LYS A 12 3.01 16.48 3.22
C LYS A 12 3.22 17.03 4.64
N GLY A 13 3.24 18.35 4.83
CA GLY A 13 3.55 18.98 6.13
C GLY A 13 4.78 18.34 6.78
N ASP A 14 4.75 18.20 8.11
CA ASP A 14 5.76 17.44 8.89
C ASP A 14 5.43 15.94 8.98
N TYR A 15 4.33 15.49 8.36
CA TYR A 15 3.81 14.11 8.49
C TYR A 15 4.81 13.07 8.00
N GLY A 16 5.61 13.39 6.97
CA GLY A 16 6.67 12.48 6.51
C GLY A 16 8.04 12.73 7.14
N GLN A 17 8.11 13.50 8.22
CA GLN A 17 9.27 13.62 9.09
C GLN A 17 9.18 12.64 10.26
N HIS A 18 7.96 12.28 10.66
CA HIS A 18 7.66 11.21 11.61
C HIS A 18 7.60 9.86 10.89
N ASN A 19 8.76 9.31 10.51
CA ASN A 19 8.83 7.90 10.07
C ASN A 19 8.64 6.93 11.25
N ASP A 20 8.80 7.42 12.48
CA ASP A 20 8.40 6.75 13.71
C ASP A 20 6.91 7.00 14.02
N LEU A 21 6.02 6.62 13.10
CA LEU A 21 4.62 6.46 13.49
C LEU A 21 4.60 5.44 14.65
N PRO A 22 3.93 5.76 15.76
CA PRO A 22 4.04 4.92 16.93
C PRO A 22 3.33 3.60 16.64
N VAL A 23 4.12 2.52 16.57
CA VAL A 23 3.61 1.17 16.35
C VAL A 23 2.73 0.82 17.54
N ARG A 24 1.47 0.44 17.30
CA ARG A 24 0.58 0.03 18.39
C ARG A 24 0.79 -1.44 18.73
N ALA A 25 1.02 -1.72 20.00
CA ALA A 25 0.92 -3.04 20.58
C ALA A 25 -0.54 -3.54 20.49
N GLU A 26 -0.74 -4.83 20.77
CA GLU A 26 -2.09 -5.43 20.74
C GLU A 26 -3.04 -4.80 21.76
N ASP A 27 -2.52 -4.32 22.89
CA ASP A 27 -3.28 -3.61 23.93
C ASP A 27 -3.54 -2.12 23.60
N GLY A 28 -3.12 -1.66 22.43
CA GLY A 28 -3.28 -0.29 21.98
C GLY A 28 -2.22 0.68 22.51
N THR A 29 -1.25 0.22 23.30
CA THR A 29 -0.13 1.05 23.76
C THR A 29 0.87 1.29 22.63
N HIS A 30 1.66 2.36 22.73
CA HIS A 30 2.68 2.67 21.73
C HIS A 30 3.98 1.95 22.05
N VAL A 31 4.51 1.22 21.08
CA VAL A 31 5.80 0.53 21.14
C VAL A 31 6.90 1.51 20.77
N THR A 32 7.78 1.80 21.72
CA THR A 32 8.87 2.77 21.58
C THR A 32 10.23 2.12 21.34
N VAL A 33 10.39 0.83 21.67
CA VAL A 33 11.63 0.06 21.53
C VAL A 33 11.68 -0.62 20.16
N GLU A 34 12.78 -0.48 19.44
CA GLU A 34 12.92 -0.99 18.06
C GLU A 34 12.78 -2.51 17.95
N GLU A 35 13.38 -3.27 18.88
CA GLU A 35 13.24 -4.73 18.93
C GLU A 35 11.78 -5.17 19.13
N GLU A 36 11.04 -4.44 19.97
CA GLU A 36 9.62 -4.70 20.20
C GLU A 36 8.78 -4.33 18.98
N LYS A 37 9.13 -3.24 18.26
CA LYS A 37 8.50 -2.91 16.98
C LYS A 37 8.70 -4.06 16.00
N LEU A 38 9.94 -4.51 15.79
CA LEU A 38 10.26 -5.60 14.87
C LEU A 38 9.49 -6.88 15.22
N LYS A 39 9.43 -7.23 16.51
CA LYS A 39 8.64 -8.36 17.00
C LYS A 39 7.15 -8.19 16.67
N ARG A 40 6.59 -7.00 16.90
CA ARG A 40 5.19 -6.67 16.60
C ARG A 40 4.89 -6.74 15.10
N TRP A 41 5.79 -6.22 14.25
CA TRP A 41 5.70 -6.32 12.80
C TRP A 41 5.73 -7.77 12.34
N LYS A 42 6.66 -8.57 12.86
CA LYS A 42 6.76 -10.00 12.56
C LYS A 42 5.46 -10.73 12.88
N GLN A 43 4.94 -10.58 14.10
CA GLN A 43 3.67 -11.18 14.51
C GLN A 43 2.50 -10.76 13.62
N HIS A 44 2.41 -9.47 13.31
CA HIS A 44 1.34 -8.95 12.45
C HIS A 44 1.36 -9.58 11.06
N PHE A 45 2.53 -9.54 10.39
CA PHE A 45 2.66 -10.09 9.05
C PHE A 45 2.48 -11.60 9.03
N GLU A 46 2.98 -12.33 10.04
CA GLU A 46 2.75 -13.77 10.15
C GLU A 46 1.26 -14.09 10.24
N SER A 47 0.47 -13.33 11.00
CA SER A 47 -0.98 -13.54 11.11
C SER A 47 -1.75 -13.25 9.82
N ILE A 48 -1.31 -12.24 9.05
CA ILE A 48 -1.98 -11.83 7.80
C ILE A 48 -1.61 -12.80 6.68
N LEU A 49 -0.33 -13.11 6.53
CA LEU A 49 0.19 -13.87 5.39
C LEU A 49 0.01 -15.38 5.54
N ASN A 50 -0.04 -15.90 6.78
CA ASN A 50 -0.27 -17.33 7.04
C ASN A 50 -1.69 -17.61 7.54
N ARG A 51 -2.66 -16.76 7.18
CA ARG A 51 -4.06 -17.01 7.50
C ARG A 51 -4.50 -18.31 6.79
N PRO A 52 -5.12 -19.27 7.50
CA PRO A 52 -5.64 -20.47 6.85
C PRO A 52 -6.70 -20.08 5.81
N ASP A 53 -6.88 -20.96 4.83
CA ASP A 53 -7.95 -20.80 3.85
C ASP A 53 -9.29 -20.62 4.58
N PRO A 54 -10.12 -19.66 4.15
CA PRO A 54 -11.44 -19.51 4.73
C PRO A 54 -12.24 -20.81 4.56
N PRO A 55 -13.03 -21.23 5.57
CA PRO A 55 -13.75 -22.50 5.53
C PRO A 55 -14.85 -22.52 4.46
N THR A 56 -15.24 -21.34 3.97
CA THR A 56 -16.23 -21.16 2.91
C THR A 56 -15.54 -20.55 1.70
N LEU A 57 -15.79 -21.12 0.53
CA LEU A 57 -15.41 -20.49 -0.73
C LEU A 57 -16.14 -19.16 -0.88
N ALA A 58 -15.44 -18.16 -1.41
CA ALA A 58 -16.07 -16.91 -1.77
C ALA A 58 -17.04 -17.18 -2.93
N ASP A 59 -18.30 -16.79 -2.76
CA ASP A 59 -19.27 -16.74 -3.84
C ASP A 59 -19.01 -15.44 -4.63
N ILE A 60 -18.10 -15.54 -5.60
CA ILE A 60 -17.69 -14.42 -6.44
C ILE A 60 -18.61 -14.44 -7.67
N PRO A 61 -19.54 -13.47 -7.81
CA PRO A 61 -20.35 -13.37 -9.01
C PRO A 61 -19.47 -13.04 -10.21
N GLU A 62 -19.90 -13.47 -11.39
CA GLU A 62 -19.27 -13.06 -12.64
C GLU A 62 -19.27 -11.53 -12.74
N ALA A 63 -18.17 -10.96 -13.20
CA ALA A 63 -18.11 -9.53 -13.42
C ALA A 63 -19.17 -9.14 -14.45
N GLU A 64 -19.95 -8.10 -14.16
CA GLU A 64 -20.97 -7.60 -15.10
C GLU A 64 -20.34 -7.07 -16.39
N GLU A 65 -19.13 -6.52 -16.28
CA GLU A 65 -18.35 -5.97 -17.38
C GLU A 65 -16.86 -6.23 -17.18
N ASP A 66 -16.16 -6.59 -18.26
CA ASP A 66 -14.71 -6.60 -18.28
C ASP A 66 -14.20 -5.15 -18.32
N LEU A 67 -13.43 -4.76 -17.30
CA LEU A 67 -12.80 -3.44 -17.28
C LEU A 67 -11.72 -3.37 -18.37
N ASP A 68 -11.88 -2.46 -19.34
CA ASP A 68 -10.82 -2.11 -20.29
C ASP A 68 -9.68 -1.40 -19.55
N ILE A 69 -8.78 -2.21 -19.00
CA ILE A 69 -7.53 -1.75 -18.38
C ILE A 69 -6.54 -1.38 -19.49
N ASN A 70 -6.79 -0.24 -20.12
CA ASN A 70 -5.82 0.36 -21.01
C ASN A 70 -4.55 0.73 -20.19
N ARG A 71 -3.50 -0.06 -20.36
CA ARG A 71 -2.13 0.36 -20.01
C ARG A 71 -1.67 1.42 -21.00
N GLN A 72 -2.30 2.60 -20.94
CA GLN A 72 -1.82 3.79 -21.63
C GLN A 72 -0.47 4.15 -21.00
N HIS A 73 0.59 3.59 -21.55
CA HIS A 73 1.92 4.14 -21.38
C HIS A 73 1.87 5.53 -22.01
N HIS A 74 1.93 6.56 -21.18
CA HIS A 74 2.21 7.91 -21.66
C HIS A 74 3.64 7.94 -22.19
N CYS A 75 3.80 7.48 -23.43
CA CYS A 75 5.04 7.56 -24.17
C CYS A 75 5.19 8.95 -24.77
N ASN A 76 5.81 9.86 -24.02
CA ASN A 76 6.28 11.13 -24.56
C ASN A 76 7.61 10.88 -25.31
N GLY A 77 7.53 10.35 -26.53
CA GLY A 77 8.70 10.15 -27.38
C GLY A 77 8.50 9.05 -28.42
N SER A 78 9.10 9.23 -29.59
CA SER A 78 8.83 8.57 -30.88
C SER A 78 9.12 7.07 -30.98
N HIS A 79 9.24 6.34 -29.86
CA HIS A 79 9.39 4.89 -29.89
C HIS A 79 8.61 4.25 -28.76
N CYS A 80 7.31 4.06 -28.99
CA CYS A 80 6.58 2.99 -28.33
C CYS A 80 6.18 1.96 -29.36
N SER A 81 7.07 1.00 -29.56
CA SER A 81 6.77 -0.29 -30.15
C SER A 81 6.55 -1.27 -29.00
N HIS A 82 5.49 -2.07 -29.07
CA HIS A 82 5.60 -3.50 -28.77
C HIS A 82 4.56 -4.24 -29.63
N PRO A 83 4.97 -5.26 -30.43
CA PRO A 83 4.05 -6.31 -30.82
C PRO A 83 3.96 -7.28 -29.64
N TYR A 84 2.75 -7.50 -29.15
CA TYR A 84 2.11 -8.78 -28.82
C TYR A 84 0.76 -8.45 -28.17
#